data_AF-A0A498PY39-F1
#
_entry.id   AF-A0A498PY39-F1
#
_cell.length_a   1.000
_cell.length_b   1.000
_cell.length_c   1.000
_cell.angle_alpha   90.00
_cell.angle_beta   90.00
_cell.angle_gamma   90.00
#
_symmetry.space_group_name_H-M   'P 1'
#
loop_
_entity.id
_entity.type
_entity.pdbx_description
1 polymer ?
#
loop_
_entity_poly.entity_id
_entity_poly.type
_entity_poly.pdbx_seq_one_letter_code
_entity_poly.pdbx_strand_id
1 'polypeptide(L)'
;MGAGGGGAGGDGGAAALGNGGAGGAGADGVGLLAGAGATGGRGGAAPTGSGGSGGAGGAGFGFIGAAGSGGEGGSGLAVSGGNGGAGGSAYGLLAAIGGHGGAAGPGTSGSGGDGGGGEALFVALAGAGGHAGTGAGINGGQGGDGGSASGALAAFAGAGGSGGPGTTGFGGGGGGGGNAGSLFVAVGGAGGHGGDAATGGGGGGGNGGLGIAYSPLVTGIGIGGAGGDGGAGTSGGGGGFGGAGASYGIAAIDVVLAGDGGAGGAATTGTGGAGGGGGLTLAVDLLGFGLFHGGAGGDGGAATGAGGTGGAGGNGSGINALWGVYGGGAGGDGGSATGTGGTGGDGGNGGIAGGLGAGVGGTGGRGGAAPTGTGGDGGAGGDGGGIIGSGGSGGDAGSGVGAANGGNGGNAGVAANGMFAPSIYGNGGDGGNGVNGGSGGKGGTAGSFGTPGRNGSP
;
A
#
# COMPACT_ATOMS: atom_id res chain seq x y z
N MET A 1 10.88 39.63 15.71
CA MET A 1 10.31 38.27 15.61
C MET A 1 9.62 38.18 14.26
N GLY A 2 10.20 37.46 13.31
CA GLY A 2 9.71 37.44 11.92
C GLY A 2 9.78 36.04 11.33
N ALA A 3 9.04 35.83 10.24
CA ALA A 3 9.18 34.65 9.39
C ALA A 3 10.43 34.79 8.51
N GLY A 4 11.18 33.70 8.34
CA GLY A 4 12.32 33.64 7.43
C GLY A 4 12.02 32.72 6.26
N GLY A 5 12.12 33.24 5.03
CA GLY A 5 11.95 32.47 3.79
C GLY A 5 13.28 32.32 3.06
N GLY A 6 13.54 31.13 2.52
CA GLY A 6 14.66 30.91 1.60
C GLY A 6 14.41 31.49 0.21
N GLY A 7 15.47 31.78 -0.54
CA GLY A 7 15.38 32.05 -1.98
C GLY A 7 15.16 30.78 -2.80
N ALA A 8 14.31 30.84 -3.82
CA ALA A 8 14.05 29.72 -4.72
C ALA A 8 15.31 29.28 -5.48
N GLY A 9 15.40 27.99 -5.76
CA GLY A 9 16.43 27.46 -6.63
C GLY A 9 16.28 28.01 -8.06
N GLY A 10 17.41 28.34 -8.70
CA GLY A 10 17.40 28.80 -10.09
C GLY A 10 17.04 27.67 -11.06
N ASP A 11 16.29 27.98 -12.11
CA ASP A 11 15.96 26.99 -13.14
C ASP A 11 17.20 26.58 -13.95
N GLY A 12 17.26 25.30 -14.30
CA GLY A 12 18.27 24.74 -15.16
C GLY A 12 18.16 25.28 -16.59
N GLY A 13 19.29 25.60 -17.20
CA GLY A 13 19.33 26.08 -18.58
C GLY A 13 18.81 25.03 -19.57
N ALA A 14 17.97 25.44 -20.51
CA ALA A 14 17.56 24.59 -21.62
C ALA A 14 18.72 24.39 -22.61
N ALA A 15 18.83 23.19 -23.17
CA ALA A 15 19.84 22.85 -24.16
C ALA A 15 19.18 22.45 -25.48
N ALA A 16 19.52 23.14 -26.57
CA ALA A 16 19.07 22.75 -27.91
C ALA A 16 19.76 21.46 -28.40
N LEU A 17 21.02 21.27 -27.98
CA LEU A 17 21.84 20.09 -28.24
C LEU A 17 22.44 19.61 -26.91
N GLY A 18 22.32 18.32 -26.61
CA GLY A 18 22.80 17.74 -25.36
C GLY A 18 21.78 17.82 -24.23
N ASN A 19 22.24 17.72 -22.99
CA ASN A 19 21.39 17.56 -21.82
C ASN A 19 20.97 18.89 -21.20
N GLY A 20 19.78 18.92 -20.60
CA GLY A 20 19.27 20.08 -19.87
C GLY A 20 20.04 20.29 -18.57
N GLY A 21 20.22 21.55 -18.18
CA GLY A 21 20.86 21.89 -16.91
C GLY A 21 20.02 21.46 -15.71
N ALA A 22 20.66 21.11 -14.59
CA ALA A 22 19.96 20.83 -13.35
C ALA A 22 19.37 22.11 -12.75
N GLY A 23 18.19 21.99 -12.13
CA GLY A 23 17.64 23.03 -11.26
C GLY A 23 18.48 23.17 -9.99
N GLY A 24 18.64 24.41 -9.52
CA GLY A 24 19.32 24.72 -8.27
C GLY A 24 18.50 24.30 -7.06
N ALA A 25 19.16 24.02 -5.94
CA ALA A 25 18.46 23.74 -4.68
C ALA A 25 17.76 25.00 -4.16
N GLY A 26 16.59 24.82 -3.55
CA GLY A 26 15.93 25.85 -2.77
C GLY A 26 16.71 26.12 -1.48
N ALA A 27 16.79 27.38 -1.07
CA ALA A 27 17.46 27.73 0.17
C ALA A 27 16.62 27.37 1.40
N ASP A 28 17.29 27.08 2.51
CA ASP A 28 16.63 26.83 3.78
C ASP A 28 15.96 28.10 4.33
N GLY A 29 14.81 27.94 4.97
CA GLY A 29 14.12 28.99 5.69
C GLY A 29 14.24 28.78 7.19
N VAL A 30 14.89 29.72 7.88
CA VAL A 30 14.97 29.73 9.34
C VAL A 30 14.24 30.97 9.86
N GLY A 31 13.23 30.76 10.70
CA GLY A 31 12.56 31.86 11.38
C GLY A 31 11.99 31.42 12.72
N LEU A 32 12.00 32.33 13.70
CA LEU A 32 11.55 32.00 15.05
C LEU A 32 10.10 31.52 15.04
N LEU A 33 9.17 32.31 14.48
CA LEU A 33 7.75 31.94 14.42
C LEU A 33 7.46 30.95 13.30
N ALA A 34 8.06 31.17 12.12
CA ALA A 34 7.95 30.27 10.99
C ALA A 34 9.21 30.33 10.12
N GLY A 35 9.71 29.17 9.71
CA GLY A 35 10.78 29.03 8.72
C GLY A 35 10.26 28.28 7.50
N ALA A 36 10.36 28.92 6.33
CA ALA A 36 9.88 28.37 5.07
C ALA A 36 11.03 28.10 4.11
N GLY A 37 11.36 26.83 3.92
CA GLY A 37 12.28 26.39 2.89
C GLY A 37 11.75 26.74 1.51
N ALA A 38 12.65 27.11 0.60
CA ALA A 38 12.27 27.49 -0.75
C ALA A 38 12.15 26.27 -1.67
N THR A 39 11.38 26.39 -2.73
CA THR A 39 11.27 25.33 -3.73
C THR A 39 12.57 25.16 -4.51
N GLY A 40 12.89 23.92 -4.88
CA GLY A 40 13.93 23.63 -5.85
C GLY A 40 13.59 24.19 -7.24
N GLY A 41 14.61 24.59 -7.99
CA GLY A 41 14.46 25.06 -9.37
C GLY A 41 14.11 23.92 -10.31
N ARG A 42 13.47 24.22 -11.44
CA ARG A 42 13.12 23.20 -12.44
C ARG A 42 14.34 22.77 -13.24
N GLY A 43 14.37 21.52 -13.66
CA GLY A 43 15.34 21.03 -14.62
C GLY A 43 15.12 21.63 -16.02
N GLY A 44 16.21 21.88 -16.74
CA GLY A 44 16.18 22.41 -18.09
C GLY A 44 15.68 21.39 -19.11
N ALA A 45 14.97 21.87 -20.13
CA ALA A 45 14.51 21.04 -21.24
C ALA A 45 15.65 20.72 -22.23
N ALA A 46 15.60 19.52 -22.82
CA ALA A 46 16.54 19.03 -23.82
C ALA A 46 15.82 18.16 -24.87
N PRO A 47 15.33 18.74 -25.98
CA PRO A 47 14.58 17.98 -26.98
C PRO A 47 15.39 16.87 -27.66
N THR A 48 16.71 16.98 -27.68
CA THR A 48 17.62 16.00 -28.32
C THR A 48 18.47 15.19 -27.33
N GLY A 49 18.32 15.44 -26.02
CA GLY A 49 19.11 14.81 -24.95
C GLY A 49 18.26 14.47 -23.73
N SER A 50 18.90 14.26 -22.59
CA SER A 50 18.17 14.04 -21.33
C SER A 50 17.75 15.37 -20.71
N GLY A 51 16.52 15.42 -20.18
CA GLY A 51 16.08 16.54 -19.36
C GLY A 51 16.94 16.69 -18.12
N GLY A 52 17.13 17.94 -17.66
CA GLY A 52 17.84 18.21 -16.42
C GLY A 52 17.04 17.75 -15.20
N SER A 53 17.70 17.38 -14.11
CA SER A 53 17.01 17.07 -12.85
C SER A 53 16.44 18.34 -12.21
N GLY A 54 15.31 18.21 -11.53
CA GLY A 54 14.83 19.23 -10.60
C GLY A 54 15.76 19.40 -9.40
N GLY A 55 15.82 20.61 -8.85
CA GLY A 55 16.58 20.90 -7.64
C GLY A 55 15.86 20.41 -6.39
N ALA A 56 16.60 20.13 -5.31
CA ALA A 56 15.98 19.79 -4.02
C ALA A 56 15.28 21.00 -3.40
N GLY A 57 14.19 20.77 -2.67
CA GLY A 57 13.57 21.79 -1.82
C GLY A 57 14.41 22.09 -0.58
N GLY A 58 14.40 23.35 -0.13
CA GLY A 58 15.08 23.78 1.09
C GLY A 58 14.35 23.32 2.35
N ALA A 59 15.08 23.21 3.47
CA ALA A 59 14.52 22.85 4.75
C ALA A 59 13.81 24.05 5.43
N GLY A 60 12.86 23.75 6.33
CA GLY A 60 12.13 24.77 7.09
C GLY A 60 12.29 24.60 8.61
N PHE A 61 12.68 25.65 9.32
CA PHE A 61 12.93 25.63 10.77
C PHE A 61 12.20 26.75 11.51
N GLY A 62 11.39 26.40 12.52
CA GLY A 62 10.77 27.39 13.41
C GLY A 62 9.82 26.81 14.45
N PHE A 63 8.99 27.65 15.10
CA PHE A 63 7.81 27.13 15.80
C PHE A 63 6.91 26.38 14.81
N ILE A 64 6.80 26.88 13.59
CA ILE A 64 6.25 26.18 12.43
C ILE A 64 7.35 26.07 11.38
N GLY A 65 7.84 24.85 11.12
CA GLY A 65 8.74 24.56 10.01
C GLY A 65 7.94 24.13 8.79
N ALA A 66 8.16 24.76 7.64
CA ALA A 66 7.60 24.33 6.37
C ALA A 66 8.73 24.22 5.35
N ALA A 67 8.92 23.05 4.78
CA ALA A 67 9.97 22.85 3.79
C ALA A 67 9.49 23.15 2.37
N GLY A 68 10.43 23.45 1.50
CA GLY A 68 10.16 23.67 0.09
C GLY A 68 9.95 22.36 -0.64
N SER A 69 9.14 22.37 -1.69
CA SER A 69 9.03 21.23 -2.60
C SER A 69 10.29 21.08 -3.45
N GLY A 70 10.55 19.87 -3.91
CA GLY A 70 11.48 19.62 -4.99
C GLY A 70 11.03 20.30 -6.28
N GLY A 71 12.00 20.63 -7.12
CA GLY A 71 11.76 21.15 -8.46
C GLY A 71 11.36 20.03 -9.42
N GLU A 72 10.62 20.40 -10.46
CA GLU A 72 10.25 19.47 -11.52
C GLU A 72 11.44 19.09 -12.39
N GLY A 73 11.48 17.85 -12.88
CA GLY A 73 12.42 17.44 -13.90
C GLY A 73 12.16 18.13 -15.25
N GLY A 74 13.24 18.39 -15.99
CA GLY A 74 13.16 18.93 -17.35
C GLY A 74 12.72 17.88 -18.36
N SER A 75 12.14 18.31 -19.48
CA SER A 75 11.76 17.38 -20.56
C SER A 75 12.99 16.88 -21.34
N GLY A 76 13.00 15.61 -21.70
CA GLY A 76 14.02 15.01 -22.57
C GLY A 76 13.43 13.96 -23.48
N LEU A 77 12.63 14.43 -24.44
CA LEU A 77 11.73 13.59 -25.25
C LEU A 77 12.46 12.55 -26.11
N ALA A 78 13.69 12.84 -26.54
CA ALA A 78 14.47 11.93 -27.38
C ALA A 78 15.24 10.87 -26.59
N VAL A 79 15.57 11.12 -25.30
CA VAL A 79 16.45 10.24 -24.53
C VAL A 79 15.89 9.90 -23.17
N SER A 80 15.74 10.85 -22.26
CA SER A 80 15.13 10.59 -20.96
C SER A 80 14.57 11.85 -20.33
N GLY A 81 13.45 11.71 -19.61
CA GLY A 81 12.97 12.78 -18.73
C GLY A 81 13.99 13.06 -17.63
N GLY A 82 14.06 14.30 -17.17
CA GLY A 82 14.80 14.64 -15.96
C GLY A 82 14.07 14.11 -14.73
N ASN A 83 14.82 13.71 -13.70
CA ASN A 83 14.20 13.31 -12.44
C ASN A 83 13.66 14.53 -11.70
N GLY A 84 12.58 14.35 -10.95
CA GLY A 84 12.12 15.34 -9.99
C GLY A 84 13.11 15.49 -8.82
N GLY A 85 13.17 16.69 -8.25
CA GLY A 85 13.97 16.96 -7.07
C GLY A 85 13.29 16.42 -5.81
N ALA A 86 14.06 16.09 -4.78
CA ALA A 86 13.51 15.72 -3.48
C ALA A 86 12.88 16.94 -2.77
N GLY A 87 11.81 16.71 -2.02
CA GLY A 87 11.25 17.69 -1.10
C GLY A 87 12.17 17.94 0.10
N GLY A 88 12.17 19.17 0.62
CA GLY A 88 12.94 19.52 1.81
C GLY A 88 12.33 18.95 3.09
N SER A 89 13.13 18.82 4.14
CA SER A 89 12.65 18.39 5.46
C SER A 89 12.28 19.58 6.36
N ALA A 90 11.24 19.43 7.16
CA ALA A 90 10.78 20.45 8.08
C ALA A 90 10.98 20.06 9.54
N TYR A 91 11.33 21.05 10.35
CA TYR A 91 11.55 20.92 11.78
C TYR A 91 10.80 22.01 12.53
N GLY A 92 9.91 21.59 13.42
CA GLY A 92 8.97 22.46 14.12
C GLY A 92 8.93 22.22 15.62
N LEU A 93 8.57 23.24 16.40
CA LEU A 93 8.05 22.96 17.74
C LEU A 93 6.57 22.58 17.67
N LEU A 94 5.74 23.48 17.15
CA LEU A 94 4.29 23.26 17.03
C LEU A 94 3.97 22.38 15.82
N ALA A 95 4.53 22.70 14.66
CA ALA A 95 4.24 21.97 13.44
C ALA A 95 5.44 21.88 12.50
N ALA A 96 5.58 20.74 11.83
CA ALA A 96 6.51 20.54 10.73
C ALA A 96 5.78 20.02 9.50
N ILE A 97 6.01 20.64 8.35
CA ILE A 97 5.40 20.27 7.07
C ILE A 97 6.51 20.02 6.05
N GLY A 98 6.79 18.74 5.79
CA GLY A 98 7.76 18.30 4.78
C GLY A 98 7.34 18.71 3.37
N GLY A 99 8.33 18.98 2.53
CA GLY A 99 8.11 19.41 1.16
C GLY A 99 7.75 18.23 0.25
N HIS A 100 6.92 18.46 -0.76
CA HIS A 100 6.64 17.42 -1.76
C HIS A 100 7.85 17.16 -2.65
N GLY A 101 8.03 15.92 -3.10
CA GLY A 101 8.93 15.61 -4.20
C GLY A 101 8.44 16.22 -5.51
N GLY A 102 9.35 16.71 -6.34
CA GLY A 102 9.04 17.18 -7.68
C GLY A 102 8.67 16.01 -8.59
N ALA A 103 7.79 16.23 -9.57
CA ALA A 103 7.54 15.23 -10.59
C ALA A 103 8.72 15.18 -11.58
N ALA A 104 8.84 14.03 -12.24
CA ALA A 104 9.80 13.90 -13.32
C ALA A 104 9.33 14.61 -14.58
N GLY A 105 10.31 15.02 -15.38
CA GLY A 105 10.06 15.60 -16.67
C GLY A 105 9.60 14.55 -17.70
N PRO A 106 8.88 14.98 -18.75
CA PRO A 106 8.49 14.09 -19.85
C PRO A 106 9.69 13.51 -20.60
N GLY A 107 9.66 12.22 -20.92
CA GLY A 107 10.71 11.51 -21.67
C GLY A 107 10.83 10.07 -21.21
N THR A 108 11.82 9.32 -21.70
CA THR A 108 12.00 7.93 -21.24
C THR A 108 12.49 7.92 -19.78
N SER A 109 11.91 7.07 -18.92
CA SER A 109 12.40 6.74 -17.56
C SER A 109 12.63 7.83 -16.50
N GLY A 110 12.14 9.07 -16.63
CA GLY A 110 12.30 10.09 -15.57
C GLY A 110 11.56 9.72 -14.28
N SER A 111 12.26 9.69 -13.14
CA SER A 111 11.67 9.34 -11.83
C SER A 111 11.20 10.55 -11.04
N GLY A 112 10.11 10.40 -10.29
CA GLY A 112 9.69 11.39 -9.30
C GLY A 112 10.74 11.53 -8.20
N GLY A 113 10.79 12.70 -7.56
CA GLY A 113 11.62 12.91 -6.38
C GLY A 113 10.92 12.46 -5.11
N ASP A 114 11.67 12.14 -4.07
CA ASP A 114 11.09 11.72 -2.79
C ASP A 114 10.49 12.91 -2.04
N GLY A 115 9.46 12.64 -1.24
CA GLY A 115 8.88 13.58 -0.30
C GLY A 115 9.80 13.82 0.90
N GLY A 116 9.83 15.06 1.38
CA GLY A 116 10.61 15.45 2.53
C GLY A 116 9.94 15.11 3.86
N GLY A 117 10.75 14.90 4.90
CA GLY A 117 10.25 14.53 6.22
C GLY A 117 9.67 15.70 7.02
N GLY A 118 8.89 15.38 8.04
CA GLY A 118 8.39 16.34 9.04
C GLY A 118 8.72 15.88 10.45
N GLU A 119 9.38 16.72 11.24
CA GLU A 119 9.70 16.41 12.64
C GLU A 119 9.24 17.55 13.55
N ALA A 120 8.32 17.27 14.47
CA ALA A 120 7.78 18.28 15.37
C ALA A 120 7.62 17.80 16.81
N LEU A 121 7.57 18.72 17.77
CA LEU A 121 7.13 18.35 19.12
C LEU A 121 5.63 18.04 19.14
N PHE A 122 4.77 18.77 18.42
CA PHE A 122 3.33 18.48 18.45
C PHE A 122 2.85 17.72 17.21
N VAL A 123 2.78 18.37 16.04
CA VAL A 123 2.20 17.76 14.84
C VAL A 123 3.18 17.76 13.68
N ALA A 124 3.39 16.60 13.06
CA ALA A 124 4.23 16.49 11.87
C ALA A 124 3.44 15.97 10.67
N LEU A 125 3.68 16.60 9.52
CA LEU A 125 3.22 16.16 8.21
C LEU A 125 4.45 16.02 7.33
N ALA A 126 4.56 14.91 6.62
CA ALA A 126 5.58 14.74 5.61
C ALA A 126 5.04 15.00 4.21
N GLY A 127 5.95 15.31 3.28
CA GLY A 127 5.60 15.56 1.89
C GLY A 127 5.36 14.26 1.13
N ALA A 128 4.43 14.31 0.17
CA ALA A 128 4.24 13.22 -0.79
C ALA A 128 5.44 13.11 -1.77
N GLY A 129 5.68 11.91 -2.27
CA GLY A 129 6.61 11.66 -3.36
C GLY A 129 6.09 12.20 -4.69
N GLY A 130 7.00 12.57 -5.58
CA GLY A 130 6.70 13.08 -6.90
C GLY A 130 6.29 11.98 -7.86
N HIS A 131 5.47 12.34 -8.85
CA HIS A 131 5.08 11.41 -9.91
C HIS A 131 6.20 11.23 -10.93
N ALA A 132 6.31 10.03 -11.48
CA ALA A 132 7.19 9.78 -12.61
C ALA A 132 6.77 10.56 -13.88
N GLY A 133 7.71 10.71 -14.81
CA GLY A 133 7.46 11.31 -16.11
C GLY A 133 6.64 10.41 -17.03
N THR A 134 6.02 11.01 -18.05
CA THR A 134 5.32 10.26 -19.09
C THR A 134 6.34 9.55 -19.99
N GLY A 135 6.41 8.21 -19.91
CA GLY A 135 7.41 7.39 -20.60
C GLY A 135 7.16 7.26 -22.09
N ALA A 136 7.44 8.33 -22.86
CA ALA A 136 7.58 8.27 -24.30
C ALA A 136 8.87 7.48 -24.68
N GLY A 137 8.93 6.18 -24.35
CA GLY A 137 10.06 5.27 -24.57
C GLY A 137 9.92 3.92 -23.88
N ILE A 138 11.05 3.21 -23.70
CA ILE A 138 11.09 1.78 -23.37
C ILE A 138 10.41 1.49 -22.01
N ASN A 139 10.91 2.01 -20.90
CA ASN A 139 10.30 1.80 -19.58
C ASN A 139 9.77 3.12 -18.98
N GLY A 140 8.70 3.03 -18.21
CA GLY A 140 8.22 4.10 -17.36
C GLY A 140 9.19 4.40 -16.21
N GLY A 141 9.21 5.66 -15.76
CA GLY A 141 10.01 6.05 -14.60
C GLY A 141 9.33 5.67 -13.29
N GLN A 142 10.10 5.61 -12.19
CA GLN A 142 9.56 5.29 -10.87
C GLN A 142 8.90 6.50 -10.23
N GLY A 143 7.82 6.28 -9.48
CA GLY A 143 7.33 7.27 -8.52
C GLY A 143 8.33 7.46 -7.37
N GLY A 144 8.37 8.67 -6.81
CA GLY A 144 9.19 8.94 -5.62
C GLY A 144 8.52 8.43 -4.34
N ASP A 145 9.31 8.13 -3.32
CA ASP A 145 8.77 7.69 -2.04
C ASP A 145 8.16 8.86 -1.25
N GLY A 146 7.16 8.57 -0.42
CA GLY A 146 6.60 9.53 0.52
C GLY A 146 7.53 9.79 1.70
N GLY A 147 7.56 11.03 2.19
CA GLY A 147 8.37 11.40 3.34
C GLY A 147 7.86 10.80 4.66
N SER A 148 8.76 10.64 5.63
CA SER A 148 8.39 10.16 6.98
C SER A 148 8.11 11.31 7.95
N ALA A 149 7.22 11.09 8.91
CA ALA A 149 6.81 12.08 9.90
C ALA A 149 6.97 11.57 11.34
N SER A 150 7.46 12.43 12.24
CA SER A 150 7.38 12.17 13.68
C SER A 150 6.96 13.40 14.48
N GLY A 151 5.99 13.21 15.37
CA GLY A 151 5.36 14.25 16.18
C GLY A 151 4.96 13.71 17.54
N ALA A 152 5.05 14.46 18.65
CA ALA A 152 4.58 13.88 19.92
C ALA A 152 3.06 13.73 19.93
N LEU A 153 2.25 14.67 19.42
CA LEU A 153 0.80 14.49 19.39
C LEU A 153 0.34 13.63 18.21
N ALA A 154 0.74 14.02 16.99
CA ALA A 154 0.32 13.35 15.78
C ALA A 154 1.37 13.41 14.67
N ALA A 155 1.40 12.38 13.83
CA ALA A 155 2.25 12.30 12.66
C ALA A 155 1.50 11.72 11.45
N PHE A 156 1.65 12.37 10.30
CA PHE A 156 1.06 11.94 9.03
C PHE A 156 2.16 11.86 7.99
N ALA A 157 2.42 10.67 7.50
CA ALA A 157 3.46 10.47 6.50
C ALA A 157 2.95 10.76 5.08
N GLY A 158 3.89 11.02 4.17
CA GLY A 158 3.60 11.33 2.79
C GLY A 158 3.20 10.10 2.00
N ALA A 159 2.29 10.26 1.05
CA ALA A 159 2.00 9.21 0.07
C ALA A 159 3.15 9.07 -0.94
N GLY A 160 3.34 7.87 -1.49
CA GLY A 160 4.23 7.62 -2.61
C GLY A 160 3.68 8.19 -3.92
N GLY A 161 4.58 8.59 -4.81
CA GLY A 161 4.25 9.05 -6.16
C GLY A 161 3.92 7.89 -7.08
N SER A 162 3.15 8.15 -8.14
CA SER A 162 2.82 7.13 -9.13
C SER A 162 3.98 6.87 -10.10
N GLY A 163 4.11 5.62 -10.53
CA GLY A 163 4.98 5.21 -11.62
C GLY A 163 4.49 5.71 -12.97
N GLY A 164 5.42 5.84 -13.91
CA GLY A 164 5.18 6.40 -15.23
C GLY A 164 4.74 5.31 -16.21
N PRO A 165 3.98 5.66 -17.26
CA PRO A 165 3.62 4.68 -18.27
C PRO A 165 4.83 4.24 -19.10
N GLY A 166 4.85 2.99 -19.56
CA GLY A 166 5.81 2.46 -20.53
C GLY A 166 5.19 2.25 -21.92
N THR A 167 5.93 2.54 -23.00
CA THR A 167 5.40 2.35 -24.37
C THR A 167 5.84 1.07 -25.03
N THR A 168 7.14 0.73 -24.98
CA THR A 168 7.67 -0.49 -25.61
C THR A 168 8.20 -1.54 -24.62
N GLY A 169 8.17 -1.22 -23.32
CA GLY A 169 8.64 -2.02 -22.20
C GLY A 169 7.72 -1.89 -20.99
N PHE A 170 8.26 -1.94 -19.78
CA PHE A 170 7.47 -1.99 -18.55
C PHE A 170 7.00 -0.62 -18.09
N GLY A 171 5.85 -0.57 -17.44
CA GLY A 171 5.47 0.59 -16.63
C GLY A 171 6.40 0.73 -15.43
N GLY A 172 6.58 1.96 -14.97
CA GLY A 172 7.35 2.22 -13.76
C GLY A 172 6.57 1.82 -12.51
N GLY A 173 7.24 1.37 -11.46
CA GLY A 173 6.64 1.15 -10.16
C GLY A 173 6.25 2.44 -9.45
N GLY A 174 5.22 2.35 -8.61
CA GLY A 174 4.87 3.41 -7.67
C GLY A 174 5.85 3.48 -6.50
N GLY A 175 6.03 4.67 -5.94
CA GLY A 175 6.84 4.88 -4.74
C GLY A 175 6.15 4.36 -3.48
N GLY A 176 6.92 4.01 -2.47
CA GLY A 176 6.40 3.62 -1.16
C GLY A 176 5.78 4.80 -0.41
N GLY A 177 4.80 4.52 0.43
CA GLY A 177 4.31 5.47 1.43
C GLY A 177 5.32 5.65 2.57
N GLY A 178 5.39 6.86 3.11
CA GLY A 178 6.28 7.16 4.22
C GLY A 178 5.78 6.61 5.56
N ASN A 179 6.66 6.60 6.56
CA ASN A 179 6.32 6.11 7.90
C ASN A 179 5.98 7.26 8.86
N ALA A 180 5.02 7.03 9.77
CA ALA A 180 4.61 7.97 10.79
C ALA A 180 4.82 7.40 12.20
N GLY A 181 5.32 8.24 13.11
CA GLY A 181 5.48 7.91 14.53
C GLY A 181 4.98 9.02 15.44
N SER A 182 4.18 8.70 16.45
CA SER A 182 3.77 9.68 17.47
C SER A 182 3.43 9.07 18.82
N LEU A 183 3.09 9.90 19.81
CA LEU A 183 2.55 9.40 21.08
C LEU A 183 1.12 8.89 20.91
N PHE A 184 0.27 9.58 20.14
CA PHE A 184 -1.17 9.29 20.12
C PHE A 184 -1.74 8.95 18.75
N VAL A 185 -1.38 9.64 17.67
CA VAL A 185 -1.97 9.42 16.33
C VAL A 185 -0.90 9.35 15.26
N ALA A 186 -0.68 8.19 14.67
CA ALA A 186 0.26 8.02 13.56
C ALA A 186 -0.40 7.35 12.38
N VAL A 187 -0.29 7.98 11.20
CA VAL A 187 -0.84 7.47 9.94
C VAL A 187 0.27 7.36 8.91
N GLY A 188 0.57 6.12 8.51
CA GLY A 188 1.48 5.82 7.42
C GLY A 188 0.92 6.30 6.07
N GLY A 189 1.81 6.65 5.15
CA GLY A 189 1.43 7.13 3.83
C GLY A 189 0.93 6.01 2.93
N ALA A 190 0.03 6.31 2.00
CA ALA A 190 -0.34 5.32 0.97
C ALA A 190 0.82 5.10 -0.02
N GLY A 191 0.94 3.89 -0.57
CA GLY A 191 1.82 3.62 -1.70
C GLY A 191 1.28 4.22 -2.99
N GLY A 192 2.17 4.56 -3.91
CA GLY A 192 1.82 5.06 -5.23
C GLY A 192 1.42 3.95 -6.19
N HIS A 193 0.58 4.26 -7.18
CA HIS A 193 0.20 3.30 -8.21
C HIS A 193 1.36 3.03 -9.19
N GLY A 194 1.48 1.81 -9.66
CA GLY A 194 2.33 1.46 -10.79
C GLY A 194 1.79 2.05 -12.09
N GLY A 195 2.69 2.35 -13.02
CA GLY A 195 2.35 2.86 -14.34
C GLY A 195 1.93 1.75 -15.30
N ASP A 196 1.06 2.08 -16.23
CA ASP A 196 0.63 1.16 -17.28
C ASP A 196 1.70 0.93 -18.35
N ALA A 197 1.60 -0.14 -19.12
CA ALA A 197 2.45 -0.43 -20.26
C ALA A 197 1.62 -0.77 -21.51
N ALA A 198 2.01 -0.22 -22.66
CA ALA A 198 1.30 -0.50 -23.92
C ALA A 198 1.68 -1.86 -24.54
N THR A 199 2.94 -2.28 -24.45
CA THR A 199 3.40 -3.58 -25.00
C THR A 199 4.19 -4.45 -24.03
N GLY A 200 4.66 -3.93 -22.90
CA GLY A 200 5.30 -4.69 -21.82
C GLY A 200 4.39 -4.87 -20.61
N GLY A 201 4.95 -5.32 -19.49
CA GLY A 201 4.19 -5.48 -18.25
C GLY A 201 3.95 -4.15 -17.53
N GLY A 202 2.84 -4.03 -16.82
CA GLY A 202 2.63 -2.88 -15.95
C GLY A 202 3.61 -2.84 -14.78
N GLY A 203 3.81 -1.64 -14.23
CA GLY A 203 4.66 -1.44 -13.05
C GLY A 203 3.97 -1.90 -11.77
N GLY A 204 4.75 -2.32 -10.78
CA GLY A 204 4.21 -2.68 -9.46
C GLY A 204 3.70 -1.47 -8.69
N GLY A 205 2.68 -1.66 -7.87
CA GLY A 205 2.27 -0.67 -6.88
C GLY A 205 3.29 -0.54 -5.74
N GLY A 206 3.39 0.65 -5.17
CA GLY A 206 4.23 0.91 -4.00
C GLY A 206 3.59 0.38 -2.72
N ASN A 207 4.41 -0.01 -1.74
CA ASN A 207 3.90 -0.44 -0.45
C ASN A 207 3.36 0.75 0.36
N GLY A 208 2.33 0.52 1.17
CA GLY A 208 1.89 1.45 2.18
C GLY A 208 2.87 1.58 3.34
N GLY A 209 2.90 2.76 3.94
CA GLY A 209 3.79 3.10 5.05
C GLY A 209 3.23 2.69 6.41
N LEU A 210 4.11 2.63 7.39
CA LEU A 210 3.80 2.25 8.77
C LEU A 210 3.26 3.44 9.58
N GLY A 211 2.24 3.21 10.41
CA GLY A 211 1.80 4.16 11.44
C GLY A 211 1.94 3.60 12.85
N ILE A 212 2.78 4.22 13.70
CA ILE A 212 3.01 3.78 15.09
C ILE A 212 2.65 4.85 16.12
N ALA A 213 1.77 4.50 17.06
CA ALA A 213 1.53 5.26 18.27
C ALA A 213 2.27 4.66 19.50
N TYR A 214 2.89 5.49 20.34
CA TYR A 214 3.67 5.08 21.51
C TYR A 214 3.03 5.49 22.85
N SER A 215 1.70 5.38 22.99
CA SER A 215 0.95 5.95 24.11
C SER A 215 1.09 5.16 25.43
N PRO A 216 1.76 5.68 26.47
CA PRO A 216 1.97 4.92 27.70
C PRO A 216 0.71 4.79 28.58
N LEU A 217 -0.24 5.74 28.53
CA LEU A 217 -1.35 5.87 29.51
C LEU A 217 -2.71 6.33 28.92
N VAL A 218 -2.83 6.51 27.61
CA VAL A 218 -4.03 7.03 26.91
C VAL A 218 -4.24 6.27 25.61
N THR A 219 -5.30 6.53 24.86
CA THR A 219 -5.55 5.96 23.54
C THR A 219 -4.43 6.19 22.53
N GLY A 220 -3.86 5.11 21.99
CA GLY A 220 -3.00 5.12 20.81
C GLY A 220 -3.78 4.77 19.54
N ILE A 221 -3.55 5.53 18.47
CA ILE A 221 -4.12 5.30 17.14
C ILE A 221 -2.97 5.12 16.15
N GLY A 222 -2.78 3.88 15.69
CA GLY A 222 -1.78 3.52 14.68
C GLY A 222 -2.46 3.04 13.41
N ILE A 223 -2.29 3.76 12.31
CA ILE A 223 -2.92 3.42 11.03
C ILE A 223 -1.83 3.21 9.97
N GLY A 224 -1.77 2.03 9.38
CA GLY A 224 -0.95 1.78 8.21
C GLY A 224 -1.56 2.39 6.94
N GLY A 225 -0.72 2.83 6.01
CA GLY A 225 -1.18 3.32 4.72
C GLY A 225 -1.55 2.19 3.77
N ALA A 226 -2.48 2.42 2.85
CA ALA A 226 -2.82 1.42 1.82
C ALA A 226 -1.65 1.19 0.84
N GLY A 227 -1.55 -0.01 0.27
CA GLY A 227 -0.69 -0.28 -0.87
C GLY A 227 -1.24 0.35 -2.15
N GLY A 228 -0.35 0.72 -3.07
CA GLY A 228 -0.74 1.23 -4.39
C GLY A 228 -1.11 0.11 -5.34
N ASP A 229 -1.96 0.42 -6.33
CA ASP A 229 -2.34 -0.58 -7.34
C ASP A 229 -1.22 -0.82 -8.35
N GLY A 230 -1.17 -2.00 -8.93
CA GLY A 230 -0.31 -2.31 -10.06
C GLY A 230 -0.84 -1.73 -11.38
N GLY A 231 0.06 -1.37 -12.28
CA GLY A 231 -0.28 -0.89 -13.61
C GLY A 231 -0.72 -2.01 -14.56
N ALA A 232 -1.49 -1.66 -15.58
CA ALA A 232 -1.91 -2.59 -16.62
C ALA A 232 -0.81 -2.86 -17.66
N GLY A 233 -0.89 -3.97 -18.40
CA GLY A 233 0.06 -4.26 -19.49
C GLY A 233 -0.23 -5.52 -20.30
N THR A 234 0.80 -6.06 -20.97
CA THR A 234 0.80 -7.46 -21.48
C THR A 234 1.07 -8.49 -20.39
N SER A 235 1.41 -8.01 -19.20
CA SER A 235 1.24 -8.67 -17.92
C SER A 235 0.89 -7.57 -16.92
N GLY A 236 0.04 -7.84 -15.96
CA GLY A 236 -0.27 -6.86 -14.92
C GLY A 236 0.89 -6.69 -13.94
N GLY A 237 1.11 -5.47 -13.47
CA GLY A 237 1.96 -5.21 -12.32
C GLY A 237 1.28 -5.70 -11.04
N GLY A 238 2.05 -6.21 -10.06
CA GLY A 238 1.48 -6.57 -8.76
C GLY A 238 1.04 -5.33 -7.98
N GLY A 239 -0.01 -5.46 -7.16
CA GLY A 239 -0.37 -4.45 -6.17
C GLY A 239 0.65 -4.41 -5.02
N GLY A 240 0.81 -3.24 -4.41
CA GLY A 240 1.68 -3.04 -3.25
C GLY A 240 1.05 -3.58 -1.96
N PHE A 241 1.88 -3.97 -1.01
CA PHE A 241 1.39 -4.39 0.32
C PHE A 241 0.83 -3.21 1.10
N GLY A 242 -0.21 -3.47 1.90
CA GLY A 242 -0.67 -2.54 2.91
C GLY A 242 0.37 -2.33 4.02
N GLY A 243 0.46 -1.11 4.51
CA GLY A 243 1.32 -0.73 5.61
C GLY A 243 0.80 -1.25 6.94
N ALA A 244 1.70 -1.50 7.88
CA ALA A 244 1.32 -1.94 9.21
C ALA A 244 0.81 -0.77 10.08
N GLY A 245 -0.15 -1.07 10.97
CA GLY A 245 -0.51 -0.20 12.08
C GLY A 245 0.06 -0.78 13.37
N ALA A 246 0.57 0.06 14.27
CA ALA A 246 0.94 -0.41 15.61
C ALA A 246 0.66 0.59 16.73
N SER A 247 0.44 0.05 17.92
CA SER A 247 0.41 0.79 19.17
C SER A 247 1.27 0.11 20.24
N TYR A 248 1.98 0.91 21.04
CA TYR A 248 2.79 0.44 22.15
C TYR A 248 2.49 1.26 23.40
N GLY A 249 2.06 0.59 24.48
CA GLY A 249 1.66 1.26 25.70
C GLY A 249 1.83 0.41 26.95
N ILE A 250 1.55 1.01 28.11
CA ILE A 250 1.49 0.30 29.39
C ILE A 250 0.02 0.05 29.76
N ALA A 251 -0.81 1.08 29.66
CA ALA A 251 -2.25 0.96 29.81
C ALA A 251 -3.02 1.92 28.88
N ALA A 252 -3.65 1.38 27.83
CA ALA A 252 -4.30 2.20 26.82
C ALA A 252 -5.62 1.58 26.28
N ILE A 253 -6.39 2.43 25.60
CA ILE A 253 -7.47 1.98 24.71
C ILE A 253 -6.98 2.20 23.29
N ASP A 254 -6.64 1.14 22.58
CA ASP A 254 -5.99 1.29 21.28
C ASP A 254 -6.96 1.13 20.11
N VAL A 255 -6.67 1.85 19.03
CA VAL A 255 -7.30 1.66 17.73
C VAL A 255 -6.20 1.50 16.70
N VAL A 256 -6.00 0.27 16.24
CA VAL A 256 -4.93 -0.01 15.28
C VAL A 256 -5.52 -0.64 14.04
N LEU A 257 -5.30 0.04 12.92
CA LEU A 257 -5.76 -0.41 11.62
C LEU A 257 -4.53 -0.57 10.74
N ALA A 258 -4.44 -1.69 10.06
CA ALA A 258 -3.49 -1.83 8.98
C ALA A 258 -4.07 -1.24 7.69
N GLY A 259 -3.18 -0.91 6.76
CA GLY A 259 -3.58 -0.55 5.41
C GLY A 259 -3.95 -1.77 4.59
N ASP A 260 -4.85 -1.59 3.64
CA ASP A 260 -5.20 -2.63 2.67
C ASP A 260 -4.10 -2.79 1.62
N GLY A 261 -4.01 -3.96 1.00
CA GLY A 261 -3.18 -4.18 -0.17
C GLY A 261 -3.77 -3.54 -1.41
N GLY A 262 -2.91 -3.10 -2.33
CA GLY A 262 -3.34 -2.56 -3.62
C GLY A 262 -3.80 -3.65 -4.58
N ALA A 263 -4.66 -3.31 -5.54
CA ALA A 263 -5.09 -4.25 -6.56
C ALA A 263 -3.97 -4.55 -7.56
N GLY A 264 -3.99 -5.74 -8.14
CA GLY A 264 -3.14 -6.11 -9.26
C GLY A 264 -3.59 -5.46 -10.56
N GLY A 265 -2.64 -5.11 -11.41
CA GLY A 265 -2.92 -4.51 -12.71
C GLY A 265 -3.50 -5.50 -13.72
N ALA A 266 -4.29 -4.98 -14.66
CA ALA A 266 -4.89 -5.80 -15.71
C ALA A 266 -3.87 -6.23 -16.77
N ALA A 267 -4.15 -7.35 -17.45
CA ALA A 267 -3.33 -7.89 -18.51
C ALA A 267 -4.15 -8.09 -19.80
N THR A 268 -3.61 -7.61 -20.91
CA THR A 268 -4.18 -7.77 -22.26
C THR A 268 -3.77 -9.09 -22.91
N THR A 269 -2.60 -9.60 -22.53
CA THR A 269 -2.10 -10.95 -22.80
C THR A 269 -1.48 -11.48 -21.50
N GLY A 270 -1.06 -12.74 -21.43
CA GLY A 270 -0.33 -13.24 -20.25
C GLY A 270 -1.11 -13.24 -18.93
N THR A 271 -0.44 -12.88 -17.83
CA THR A 271 -0.97 -12.97 -16.46
C THR A 271 -1.36 -11.61 -15.91
N GLY A 272 -2.55 -11.50 -15.32
CA GLY A 272 -2.93 -10.39 -14.47
C GLY A 272 -1.98 -10.25 -13.27
N GLY A 273 -1.85 -9.03 -12.76
CA GLY A 273 -1.00 -8.76 -11.59
C GLY A 273 -1.61 -9.38 -10.35
N ALA A 274 -0.79 -9.91 -9.44
CA ALA A 274 -1.30 -10.33 -8.13
C ALA A 274 -1.74 -9.12 -7.31
N GLY A 275 -2.79 -9.26 -6.51
CA GLY A 275 -3.14 -8.27 -5.49
C GLY A 275 -2.10 -8.24 -4.37
N GLY A 276 -1.91 -7.07 -3.77
CA GLY A 276 -1.03 -6.90 -2.61
C GLY A 276 -1.64 -7.50 -1.35
N GLY A 277 -0.81 -8.02 -0.46
CA GLY A 277 -1.30 -8.45 0.86
C GLY A 277 -1.66 -7.26 1.75
N GLY A 278 -2.63 -7.43 2.65
CA GLY A 278 -2.94 -6.42 3.65
C GLY A 278 -1.84 -6.24 4.69
N GLY A 279 -1.85 -5.09 5.37
CA GLY A 279 -0.90 -4.78 6.43
C GLY A 279 -1.19 -5.51 7.74
N LEU A 280 -0.15 -5.70 8.56
CA LEU A 280 -0.29 -6.28 9.89
C LEU A 280 -0.73 -5.25 10.93
N THR A 281 -1.51 -5.66 11.93
CA THR A 281 -1.63 -4.88 13.17
C THR A 281 -0.88 -5.52 14.33
N LEU A 282 -0.24 -4.67 15.13
CA LEU A 282 0.50 -5.07 16.33
C LEU A 282 0.14 -4.15 17.48
N ALA A 283 -0.19 -4.74 18.63
CA ALA A 283 -0.27 -3.99 19.86
C ALA A 283 0.19 -4.78 21.06
N VAL A 284 0.95 -4.10 21.91
CA VAL A 284 1.48 -4.64 23.15
C VAL A 284 1.17 -3.66 24.29
N ASP A 285 0.03 -3.89 24.93
CA ASP A 285 -0.33 -3.25 26.18
C ASP A 285 -0.28 -4.26 27.33
N LEU A 286 0.26 -3.83 28.47
CA LEU A 286 0.25 -4.64 29.69
C LEU A 286 -1.15 -4.69 30.33
N LEU A 287 -1.88 -3.57 30.29
CA LEU A 287 -3.22 -3.38 30.87
C LEU A 287 -4.09 -2.50 29.95
N GLY A 288 -4.73 -3.07 28.94
CA GLY A 288 -5.50 -2.27 27.98
C GLY A 288 -6.61 -3.05 27.30
N PHE A 289 -7.37 -2.36 26.45
CA PHE A 289 -8.33 -2.97 25.54
C PHE A 289 -8.26 -2.24 24.21
N GLY A 290 -8.03 -2.94 23.11
CA GLY A 290 -7.99 -2.29 21.80
C GLY A 290 -8.95 -2.87 20.79
N LEU A 291 -9.16 -2.08 19.74
CA LEU A 291 -9.75 -2.49 18.48
C LEU A 291 -8.63 -2.63 17.46
N PHE A 292 -8.52 -3.83 16.90
CA PHE A 292 -7.47 -4.16 15.95
C PHE A 292 -8.10 -4.69 14.67
N HIS A 293 -7.68 -4.17 13.51
CA HIS A 293 -8.12 -4.66 12.21
C HIS A 293 -6.97 -4.85 11.24
N GLY A 294 -6.71 -6.09 10.84
CA GLY A 294 -5.72 -6.42 9.82
C GLY A 294 -6.17 -5.89 8.46
N GLY A 295 -5.22 -5.53 7.61
CA GLY A 295 -5.54 -5.00 6.28
C GLY A 295 -6.14 -6.09 5.40
N ALA A 296 -7.09 -5.72 4.56
CA ALA A 296 -7.58 -6.59 3.51
C ALA A 296 -6.48 -6.79 2.44
N GLY A 297 -6.49 -7.94 1.78
CA GLY A 297 -5.72 -8.14 0.57
C GLY A 297 -6.38 -7.43 -0.61
N GLY A 298 -5.57 -6.94 -1.55
CA GLY A 298 -6.05 -6.35 -2.79
C GLY A 298 -6.50 -7.43 -3.79
N ASP A 299 -7.37 -7.07 -4.71
CA ASP A 299 -7.84 -8.00 -5.74
C ASP A 299 -6.75 -8.30 -6.77
N GLY A 300 -6.81 -9.48 -7.38
CA GLY A 300 -5.99 -9.85 -8.53
C GLY A 300 -6.45 -9.16 -9.81
N GLY A 301 -5.49 -8.80 -10.66
CA GLY A 301 -5.73 -8.19 -11.95
C GLY A 301 -6.36 -9.14 -12.96
N ALA A 302 -7.26 -8.65 -13.80
CA ALA A 302 -7.88 -9.47 -14.84
C ALA A 302 -6.91 -9.75 -16.01
N ALA A 303 -7.08 -10.87 -16.71
CA ALA A 303 -6.42 -11.19 -17.97
C ALA A 303 -7.44 -11.40 -19.09
N THR A 304 -7.24 -10.76 -20.25
CA THR A 304 -8.21 -10.80 -21.36
C THR A 304 -7.71 -11.54 -22.60
N GLY A 305 -6.41 -11.85 -22.67
CA GLY A 305 -5.81 -12.58 -23.79
C GLY A 305 -6.12 -14.08 -23.77
N ALA A 306 -6.04 -14.72 -24.94
CA ALA A 306 -6.19 -16.17 -25.07
C ALA A 306 -5.16 -16.92 -24.22
N GLY A 307 -5.61 -17.93 -23.46
CA GLY A 307 -4.78 -18.66 -22.50
C GLY A 307 -4.26 -17.82 -21.34
N GLY A 308 -4.77 -16.61 -21.13
CA GLY A 308 -4.34 -15.72 -20.05
C GLY A 308 -4.73 -16.25 -18.68
N THR A 309 -3.98 -15.83 -17.65
CA THR A 309 -4.25 -16.21 -16.26
C THR A 309 -4.60 -14.96 -15.46
N GLY A 310 -5.73 -14.95 -14.76
CA GLY A 310 -6.03 -13.86 -13.83
C GLY A 310 -5.01 -13.84 -12.69
N GLY A 311 -4.71 -12.65 -12.17
CA GLY A 311 -3.81 -12.52 -11.01
C GLY A 311 -4.45 -13.11 -9.76
N ALA A 312 -3.65 -13.67 -8.85
CA ALA A 312 -4.17 -14.09 -7.55
C ALA A 312 -4.60 -12.89 -6.71
N GLY A 313 -5.62 -13.06 -5.89
CA GLY A 313 -5.97 -12.11 -4.84
C GLY A 313 -4.90 -12.07 -3.75
N GLY A 314 -4.72 -10.91 -3.13
CA GLY A 314 -3.83 -10.72 -2.00
C GLY A 314 -4.39 -11.36 -0.74
N ASN A 315 -3.51 -11.84 0.15
CA ASN A 315 -3.96 -12.32 1.45
C ASN A 315 -4.34 -11.14 2.35
N GLY A 316 -5.45 -11.29 3.09
CA GLY A 316 -5.71 -10.47 4.26
C GLY A 316 -4.70 -10.80 5.36
N SER A 317 -4.49 -9.85 6.25
CA SER A 317 -3.47 -9.98 7.30
C SER A 317 -4.07 -10.13 8.69
N GLY A 318 -3.28 -10.73 9.57
CA GLY A 318 -3.70 -11.11 10.90
C GLY A 318 -3.38 -10.09 11.99
N ILE A 319 -3.73 -10.47 13.22
CA ILE A 319 -3.57 -9.67 14.43
C ILE A 319 -3.05 -10.56 15.55
N ASN A 320 -2.06 -10.06 16.29
CA ASN A 320 -1.68 -10.60 17.60
C ASN A 320 -1.65 -9.47 18.63
N ALA A 321 -2.66 -9.42 19.49
CA ALA A 321 -2.72 -8.50 20.62
C ALA A 321 -3.25 -9.21 21.87
N LEU A 322 -2.91 -8.69 23.05
CA LEU A 322 -3.19 -9.39 24.30
C LEU A 322 -4.66 -9.29 24.70
N TRP A 323 -5.28 -8.10 24.70
CA TRP A 323 -6.68 -7.87 25.12
C TRP A 323 -7.43 -6.94 24.14
N GLY A 324 -8.65 -7.30 23.72
CA GLY A 324 -9.37 -6.49 22.73
C GLY A 324 -10.43 -7.19 21.88
N VAL A 325 -10.86 -6.49 20.85
CA VAL A 325 -11.63 -7.01 19.71
C VAL A 325 -10.74 -6.99 18.48
N TYR A 326 -10.72 -8.10 17.75
CA TYR A 326 -9.81 -8.35 16.64
C TYR A 326 -10.61 -8.72 15.39
N GLY A 327 -10.32 -8.07 14.26
CA GLY A 327 -10.82 -8.45 12.95
C GLY A 327 -9.69 -8.75 11.99
N GLY A 328 -9.61 -9.98 11.48
CA GLY A 328 -8.66 -10.32 10.43
C GLY A 328 -9.07 -9.66 9.12
N GLY A 329 -8.09 -9.24 8.32
CA GLY A 329 -8.38 -8.65 7.02
C GLY A 329 -8.97 -9.69 6.06
N ALA A 330 -9.88 -9.28 5.18
CA ALA A 330 -10.38 -10.18 4.13
C ALA A 330 -9.27 -10.49 3.11
N GLY A 331 -9.31 -11.67 2.50
CA GLY A 331 -8.54 -11.94 1.29
C GLY A 331 -9.16 -11.24 0.08
N GLY A 332 -8.32 -10.80 -0.86
CA GLY A 332 -8.76 -10.20 -2.11
C GLY A 332 -9.31 -11.24 -3.08
N ASP A 333 -10.21 -10.83 -3.97
CA ASP A 333 -10.74 -11.71 -5.00
C ASP A 333 -9.66 -11.99 -6.06
N GLY A 334 -9.69 -13.19 -6.64
CA GLY A 334 -8.86 -13.55 -7.77
C GLY A 334 -9.29 -12.85 -9.06
N GLY A 335 -8.33 -12.49 -9.89
CA GLY A 335 -8.55 -11.84 -11.17
C GLY A 335 -9.26 -12.75 -12.18
N SER A 336 -10.16 -12.19 -12.98
CA SER A 336 -10.82 -12.95 -14.05
C SER A 336 -9.88 -13.25 -15.22
N ALA A 337 -10.12 -14.34 -15.96
CA ALA A 337 -9.46 -14.67 -17.22
C ALA A 337 -10.49 -14.86 -18.34
N THR A 338 -10.78 -13.81 -19.11
CA THR A 338 -11.90 -13.82 -20.06
C THR A 338 -11.55 -14.32 -21.45
N GLY A 339 -10.26 -14.47 -21.77
CA GLY A 339 -9.81 -15.02 -23.04
C GLY A 339 -10.03 -16.53 -23.15
N THR A 340 -10.08 -17.03 -24.38
CA THR A 340 -10.31 -18.46 -24.68
C THR A 340 -9.30 -19.35 -23.95
N GLY A 341 -9.80 -20.32 -23.18
CA GLY A 341 -8.95 -21.29 -22.47
C GLY A 341 -8.13 -20.68 -21.32
N GLY A 342 -8.53 -19.52 -20.81
CA GLY A 342 -7.86 -18.87 -19.69
C GLY A 342 -8.08 -19.56 -18.34
N THR A 343 -7.31 -19.15 -17.34
CA THR A 343 -7.42 -19.64 -15.95
C THR A 343 -7.66 -18.46 -15.02
N GLY A 344 -8.75 -18.47 -14.26
CA GLY A 344 -8.99 -17.45 -13.25
C GLY A 344 -7.92 -17.48 -12.17
N GLY A 345 -7.63 -16.34 -11.56
CA GLY A 345 -6.71 -16.28 -10.43
C GLY A 345 -7.36 -16.81 -9.16
N ASP A 346 -6.58 -17.38 -8.25
CA ASP A 346 -7.11 -17.84 -6.97
C ASP A 346 -7.45 -16.66 -6.07
N GLY A 347 -8.46 -16.83 -5.21
CA GLY A 347 -8.78 -15.87 -4.15
C GLY A 347 -7.72 -15.90 -3.05
N GLY A 348 -7.49 -14.73 -2.42
CA GLY A 348 -6.59 -14.61 -1.29
C GLY A 348 -7.17 -15.19 -0.01
N ASN A 349 -6.31 -15.63 0.91
CA ASN A 349 -6.77 -16.10 2.22
C ASN A 349 -7.16 -14.92 3.12
N GLY A 350 -8.16 -15.12 3.98
CA GLY A 350 -8.48 -14.21 5.06
C GLY A 350 -7.44 -14.25 6.19
N GLY A 351 -7.29 -13.13 6.89
CA GLY A 351 -6.36 -12.94 7.99
C GLY A 351 -6.84 -13.56 9.30
N ILE A 352 -5.91 -13.98 10.14
CA ILE A 352 -6.18 -14.56 11.46
C ILE A 352 -6.42 -13.46 12.50
N ALA A 353 -7.43 -13.61 13.35
CA ALA A 353 -7.71 -12.70 14.45
C ALA A 353 -7.61 -13.42 15.80
N GLY A 354 -6.53 -13.20 16.56
CA GLY A 354 -6.30 -13.90 17.82
C GLY A 354 -5.86 -13.02 18.99
N GLY A 355 -6.46 -13.24 20.16
CA GLY A 355 -6.05 -12.63 21.44
C GLY A 355 -7.00 -12.95 22.60
N LEU A 356 -6.78 -12.39 23.80
CA LEU A 356 -7.69 -12.56 24.94
C LEU A 356 -8.87 -11.60 24.79
N GLY A 357 -9.90 -12.02 24.06
CA GLY A 357 -11.07 -11.17 23.80
C GLY A 357 -12.00 -11.74 22.75
N ALA A 358 -12.46 -10.91 21.81
CA ALA A 358 -13.32 -11.35 20.71
C ALA A 358 -12.56 -11.30 19.37
N GLY A 359 -12.35 -12.43 18.72
CA GLY A 359 -11.65 -12.51 17.43
C GLY A 359 -12.57 -12.94 16.30
N VAL A 360 -12.60 -12.19 15.20
CA VAL A 360 -13.29 -12.53 13.96
C VAL A 360 -12.27 -12.67 12.84
N GLY A 361 -12.08 -13.90 12.35
CA GLY A 361 -11.19 -14.15 11.23
C GLY A 361 -11.72 -13.52 9.94
N GLY A 362 -10.80 -13.13 9.06
CA GLY A 362 -11.15 -12.52 7.77
C GLY A 362 -11.78 -13.53 6.82
N THR A 363 -12.66 -13.08 5.93
CA THR A 363 -13.20 -13.93 4.87
C THR A 363 -12.13 -14.22 3.82
N GLY A 364 -12.13 -15.42 3.24
CA GLY A 364 -11.35 -15.71 2.04
C GLY A 364 -11.95 -15.03 0.81
N GLY A 365 -11.10 -14.61 -0.12
CA GLY A 365 -11.50 -14.03 -1.38
C GLY A 365 -12.03 -15.09 -2.35
N ARG A 366 -12.88 -14.68 -3.29
CA ARG A 366 -13.42 -15.58 -4.31
C ARG A 366 -12.39 -15.86 -5.39
N GLY A 367 -12.47 -17.02 -6.01
CA GLY A 367 -11.72 -17.32 -7.22
C GLY A 367 -12.19 -16.49 -8.41
N GLY A 368 -11.26 -16.19 -9.32
CA GLY A 368 -11.52 -15.43 -10.54
C GLY A 368 -12.29 -16.24 -11.58
N ALA A 369 -13.20 -15.58 -12.29
CA ALA A 369 -13.98 -16.22 -13.35
C ALA A 369 -13.16 -16.47 -14.62
N ALA A 370 -13.35 -17.60 -15.28
CA ALA A 370 -12.83 -17.91 -16.61
C ALA A 370 -13.91 -18.59 -17.49
N PRO A 371 -14.79 -17.83 -18.15
CA PRO A 371 -16.00 -18.36 -18.80
C PRO A 371 -15.78 -19.48 -19.82
N THR A 372 -14.60 -19.53 -20.44
CA THR A 372 -14.23 -20.54 -21.45
C THR A 372 -13.05 -21.40 -21.03
N GLY A 373 -12.67 -21.36 -19.76
CA GLY A 373 -11.55 -22.10 -19.19
C GLY A 373 -11.79 -22.52 -17.74
N THR A 374 -10.75 -22.57 -16.92
CA THR A 374 -10.84 -23.01 -15.52
C THR A 374 -10.98 -21.79 -14.61
N GLY A 375 -12.03 -21.73 -13.78
CA GLY A 375 -12.08 -20.70 -12.73
C GLY A 375 -10.92 -20.86 -11.74
N GLY A 376 -10.65 -19.82 -10.95
CA GLY A 376 -9.70 -19.89 -9.84
C GLY A 376 -10.31 -20.55 -8.60
N ASP A 377 -9.47 -21.06 -7.71
CA ASP A 377 -9.93 -21.59 -6.42
C ASP A 377 -10.28 -20.43 -5.47
N GLY A 378 -11.23 -20.67 -4.56
CA GLY A 378 -11.55 -19.74 -3.49
C GLY A 378 -10.50 -19.76 -2.38
N GLY A 379 -10.25 -18.60 -1.78
CA GLY A 379 -9.32 -18.45 -0.66
C GLY A 379 -9.89 -19.00 0.65
N ALA A 380 -9.05 -19.47 1.55
CA ALA A 380 -9.49 -19.92 2.87
C ALA A 380 -9.89 -18.73 3.75
N GLY A 381 -10.89 -18.92 4.60
CA GLY A 381 -11.21 -18.00 5.69
C GLY A 381 -10.16 -18.07 6.79
N GLY A 382 -9.94 -16.93 7.44
CA GLY A 382 -9.04 -16.80 8.58
C GLY A 382 -9.64 -17.35 9.86
N ASP A 383 -8.79 -17.84 10.74
CA ASP A 383 -9.17 -18.25 12.08
C ASP A 383 -9.53 -17.03 12.95
N GLY A 384 -10.56 -17.13 13.78
CA GLY A 384 -10.91 -16.12 14.78
C GLY A 384 -10.98 -16.73 16.16
N GLY A 385 -10.12 -16.28 17.08
CA GLY A 385 -10.02 -16.88 18.40
C GLY A 385 -9.91 -15.91 19.56
N GLY A 386 -10.33 -16.39 20.72
CA GLY A 386 -10.33 -15.67 21.99
C GLY A 386 -11.33 -16.28 22.97
N ILE A 387 -11.88 -15.47 23.88
CA ILE A 387 -13.05 -15.87 24.68
C ILE A 387 -14.25 -16.06 23.74
N ILE A 388 -14.42 -15.14 22.79
CA ILE A 388 -15.40 -15.21 21.71
C ILE A 388 -14.61 -15.32 20.40
N GLY A 389 -14.89 -16.33 19.59
CA GLY A 389 -14.24 -16.54 18.30
C GLY A 389 -15.24 -16.71 17.18
N SER A 390 -14.96 -16.16 16.00
CA SER A 390 -15.67 -16.52 14.78
C SER A 390 -14.67 -16.74 13.68
N GLY A 391 -14.69 -17.91 13.07
CA GLY A 391 -13.94 -18.12 11.85
C GLY A 391 -14.52 -17.29 10.71
N GLY A 392 -13.66 -16.84 9.79
CA GLY A 392 -14.10 -16.23 8.53
C GLY A 392 -14.58 -17.30 7.56
N SER A 393 -15.53 -16.96 6.68
CA SER A 393 -15.95 -17.89 5.63
C SER A 393 -14.85 -18.07 4.58
N GLY A 394 -14.76 -19.25 3.99
CA GLY A 394 -13.98 -19.45 2.77
C GLY A 394 -14.64 -18.79 1.57
N GLY A 395 -13.85 -18.43 0.57
CA GLY A 395 -14.32 -17.87 -0.68
C GLY A 395 -14.87 -18.93 -1.62
N ASP A 396 -15.87 -18.57 -2.41
CA ASP A 396 -16.36 -19.42 -3.49
C ASP A 396 -15.32 -19.53 -4.62
N ALA A 397 -15.32 -20.66 -5.31
CA ALA A 397 -14.56 -20.85 -6.54
C ALA A 397 -15.05 -19.88 -7.64
N GLY A 398 -14.14 -19.53 -8.54
CA GLY A 398 -14.46 -18.78 -9.74
C GLY A 398 -15.24 -19.62 -10.74
N SER A 399 -16.12 -18.99 -11.50
CA SER A 399 -16.88 -19.70 -12.55
C SER A 399 -16.01 -20.09 -13.74
N GLY A 400 -16.38 -21.16 -14.46
CA GLY A 400 -15.72 -21.58 -15.69
C GLY A 400 -16.33 -22.84 -16.27
N VAL A 401 -15.60 -23.52 -17.15
CA VAL A 401 -15.94 -24.88 -17.63
C VAL A 401 -15.12 -25.97 -16.92
N GLY A 402 -13.95 -25.62 -16.40
CA GLY A 402 -13.12 -26.50 -15.61
C GLY A 402 -13.53 -26.54 -14.13
N ALA A 403 -13.03 -27.56 -13.43
CA ALA A 403 -13.22 -27.71 -11.98
C ALA A 403 -12.40 -26.66 -11.21
N ALA A 404 -13.00 -26.07 -10.18
CA ALA A 404 -12.35 -25.18 -9.23
C ALA A 404 -12.97 -25.36 -7.84
N ASN A 405 -12.13 -25.26 -6.81
CA ASN A 405 -12.47 -25.59 -5.44
C ASN A 405 -12.89 -24.35 -4.65
N GLY A 406 -13.85 -24.51 -3.75
CA GLY A 406 -14.15 -23.50 -2.76
C GLY A 406 -13.12 -23.53 -1.62
N GLY A 407 -12.87 -22.37 -1.01
CA GLY A 407 -11.96 -22.23 0.11
C GLY A 407 -12.56 -22.79 1.41
N ASN A 408 -11.71 -23.32 2.30
CA ASN A 408 -12.17 -23.75 3.62
C ASN A 408 -12.56 -22.55 4.49
N GLY A 409 -13.56 -22.71 5.35
CA GLY A 409 -13.84 -21.75 6.41
C GLY A 409 -12.82 -21.82 7.54
N GLY A 410 -12.59 -20.68 8.19
CA GLY A 410 -11.72 -20.56 9.35
C GLY A 410 -12.35 -21.09 10.62
N ASN A 411 -11.52 -21.40 11.61
CA ASN A 411 -11.95 -21.96 12.89
C ASN A 411 -12.31 -20.86 13.90
N ALA A 412 -13.21 -21.17 14.83
CA ALA A 412 -13.44 -20.39 16.04
C ALA A 412 -12.41 -20.76 17.14
N GLY A 413 -11.13 -20.50 16.88
CA GLY A 413 -10.00 -20.75 17.78
C GLY A 413 -8.69 -20.47 17.06
N VAL A 414 -7.57 -20.55 17.76
CA VAL A 414 -6.24 -20.33 17.14
C VAL A 414 -5.37 -21.57 17.34
N ALA A 415 -4.72 -22.02 16.26
CA ALA A 415 -3.66 -23.01 16.35
C ALA A 415 -2.35 -22.33 16.79
N ALA A 416 -1.87 -22.66 18.00
CA ALA A 416 -0.60 -22.17 18.53
C ALA A 416 0.32 -23.36 18.87
N ASN A 417 1.56 -23.34 18.36
CA ASN A 417 2.57 -24.37 18.63
C ASN A 417 2.10 -25.82 18.31
N GLY A 418 1.31 -25.99 17.25
CA GLY A 418 0.78 -27.29 16.84
C GLY A 418 -0.41 -27.80 17.68
N MET A 419 -0.86 -27.02 18.67
CA MET A 419 -2.05 -27.31 19.47
C MET A 419 -3.16 -26.31 19.13
N PHE A 420 -4.36 -26.82 18.86
CA PHE A 420 -5.54 -25.97 18.64
C PHE A 420 -6.14 -25.55 19.98
N ALA A 421 -6.24 -24.24 20.20
CA ALA A 421 -6.94 -23.65 21.33
C ALA A 421 -8.32 -23.15 20.87
N PRO A 422 -9.41 -23.89 21.15
CA PRO A 422 -10.75 -23.46 20.79
C PRO A 422 -11.14 -22.22 21.60
N SER A 423 -11.96 -21.35 21.01
CA SER A 423 -12.60 -20.28 21.77
C SER A 423 -13.59 -20.85 22.78
N ILE A 424 -13.95 -20.09 23.81
CA ILE A 424 -15.01 -20.54 24.74
C ILE A 424 -16.35 -20.53 24.02
N TYR A 425 -16.70 -19.40 23.41
CA TYR A 425 -17.89 -19.24 22.57
C TYR A 425 -17.47 -18.98 21.14
N GLY A 426 -18.07 -19.62 20.15
CA GLY A 426 -17.75 -19.27 18.77
C GLY A 426 -18.20 -20.22 17.68
N ASN A 427 -18.47 -19.65 16.51
CA ASN A 427 -18.89 -20.39 15.33
C ASN A 427 -17.74 -20.51 14.31
N GLY A 428 -17.58 -21.69 13.74
CA GLY A 428 -16.69 -21.84 12.59
C GLY A 428 -17.25 -21.12 11.38
N GLY A 429 -16.36 -20.67 10.48
CA GLY A 429 -16.76 -20.07 9.21
C GLY A 429 -17.25 -21.13 8.23
N ASP A 430 -18.21 -20.78 7.38
CA ASP A 430 -18.67 -21.66 6.30
C ASP A 430 -17.57 -21.84 5.25
N GLY A 431 -17.47 -23.02 4.64
CA GLY A 431 -16.64 -23.24 3.46
C GLY A 431 -17.31 -22.69 2.20
N GLY A 432 -16.50 -22.21 1.26
CA GLY A 432 -16.97 -21.72 -0.03
C GLY A 432 -17.36 -22.86 -0.97
N ASN A 433 -18.18 -22.57 -1.96
CA ASN A 433 -18.64 -23.54 -2.95
C ASN A 433 -17.59 -23.76 -4.03
N GLY A 434 -17.44 -25.02 -4.46
CA GLY A 434 -16.73 -25.38 -5.69
C GLY A 434 -17.63 -25.25 -6.92
N VAL A 435 -17.04 -25.47 -8.10
CA VAL A 435 -17.78 -25.53 -9.37
C VAL A 435 -17.28 -26.66 -10.27
N ASN A 436 -18.16 -27.17 -11.13
CA ASN A 436 -17.89 -28.15 -12.20
C ASN A 436 -17.10 -29.39 -11.74
N GLY A 437 -17.41 -29.91 -10.55
CA GLY A 437 -16.76 -31.08 -9.98
C GLY A 437 -15.52 -30.77 -9.13
N GLY A 438 -15.21 -29.49 -8.92
CA GLY A 438 -14.32 -29.05 -7.84
C GLY A 438 -14.96 -29.31 -6.48
N SER A 439 -14.14 -29.44 -5.44
CA SER A 439 -14.67 -29.66 -4.10
C SER A 439 -15.18 -28.37 -3.48
N GLY A 440 -16.30 -28.43 -2.78
CA GLY A 440 -16.63 -27.41 -1.80
C GLY A 440 -15.63 -27.40 -0.64
N GLY A 441 -15.37 -26.21 -0.10
CA GLY A 441 -14.52 -26.02 1.06
C GLY A 441 -15.14 -26.63 2.31
N LYS A 442 -14.29 -27.06 3.24
CA LYS A 442 -14.74 -27.54 4.55
C LYS A 442 -15.15 -26.35 5.41
N GLY A 443 -16.24 -26.50 6.17
CA GLY A 443 -16.57 -25.58 7.24
C GLY A 443 -15.54 -25.65 8.37
N GLY A 444 -15.31 -24.52 9.02
CA GLY A 444 -14.41 -24.42 10.16
C GLY A 444 -14.97 -25.04 11.43
N THR A 445 -14.08 -25.34 12.37
CA THR A 445 -14.48 -25.88 13.69
C THR A 445 -15.07 -24.80 14.59
N ALA A 446 -16.00 -25.21 15.48
CA ALA A 446 -16.59 -24.33 16.49
C ALA A 446 -15.65 -24.12 17.69
N GLY A 447 -15.98 -23.13 18.51
CA GLY A 447 -15.48 -23.05 19.88
C GLY A 447 -16.07 -24.15 20.77
N SER A 448 -15.75 -24.10 22.06
CA SER A 448 -16.28 -25.04 23.06
C SER A 448 -17.81 -25.00 23.14
N PHE A 449 -18.38 -23.82 22.90
CA PHE A 449 -19.81 -23.58 22.75
C PHE A 449 -20.08 -22.81 21.45
N GLY A 450 -20.66 -23.47 20.45
CA GLY A 450 -21.05 -22.85 19.19
C GLY A 450 -21.33 -23.87 18.10
N THR A 451 -21.45 -23.41 16.85
CA THR A 451 -21.76 -24.27 15.70
C THR A 451 -20.58 -24.34 14.73
N PRO A 452 -20.21 -25.54 14.25
CA PRO A 452 -19.27 -25.66 13.15
C PRO A 452 -19.83 -24.98 11.90
N GLY A 453 -18.94 -24.52 11.03
CA GLY A 453 -19.31 -24.02 9.71
C GLY A 453 -19.87 -25.13 8.83
N ARG A 454 -20.66 -24.75 7.84
CA ARG A 454 -21.14 -25.66 6.80
C ARG A 454 -20.05 -25.89 5.77
N ASN A 455 -19.99 -27.08 5.21
CA ASN A 455 -19.20 -27.32 4.02
C ASN A 455 -19.87 -26.64 2.82
N GLY A 456 -19.08 -26.12 1.89
CA GLY A 456 -19.58 -25.64 0.62
C GLY A 456 -20.06 -26.78 -0.27
N SER A 457 -20.90 -26.45 -1.25
CA SER A 457 -21.29 -27.40 -2.28
C SER A 457 -20.15 -27.64 -3.27
N PRO A 458 -20.03 -28.84 -3.86
CA PRO A 458 -19.16 -29.08 -5.02
C PRO A 458 -19.74 -28.51 -6.33
#